data_AF-A0AAU7Q6U3-F1
#
_entry.id   AF-A0AAU7Q6U3-F1
#
_cell.length_a   1.000
_cell.length_b   1.000
_cell.length_c   1.000
_cell.angle_alpha   90.00
_cell.angle_beta   90.00
_cell.angle_gamma   90.00
#
_symmetry.space_group_name_H-M   'P 1'
#
loop_
_entity.id
_entity.type
_entity.pdbx_description
1 polymer ?
#
loop_
_entity_poly.entity_id
_entity_poly.type
_entity_poly.pdbx_seq_one_letter_code
_entity_poly.pdbx_strand_id
1 'polypeptide(L)'
;MNLQPFTLPIADAELDDLRSRLAARWIGAIDDADWRGGTSLRFMRNLVDYWREGFDWRRQESRLNAFPQFIAEVGGQRIHFIYQRGKGLSPMP
;
A
#
# COMPACT_ATOMS: atom_id res chain seq x y z
N MET A 1 4.53 -17.85 22.45
CA MET A 1 4.13 -16.86 21.42
C MET A 1 4.08 -17.59 20.09
N ASN A 2 2.91 -17.72 19.49
CA ASN A 2 2.76 -18.44 18.22
C ASN A 2 3.07 -17.47 17.08
N LEU A 3 4.15 -17.71 16.33
CA LEU A 3 4.56 -16.90 15.19
C LEU A 3 4.05 -17.57 13.92
N GLN A 4 3.16 -16.90 13.20
CA GLN A 4 2.58 -17.41 11.96
C GLN A 4 3.22 -16.71 10.76
N PRO A 5 3.89 -17.42 9.84
CA PRO A 5 4.37 -16.82 8.60
C PRO A 5 3.23 -16.12 7.85
N PHE A 6 3.54 -14.98 7.25
CA PHE A 6 2.58 -14.19 6.50
C PHE A 6 3.10 -13.89 5.09
N THR A 7 2.21 -13.97 4.11
CA THR A 7 2.43 -13.51 2.75
C THR A 7 1.23 -12.64 2.41
N LEU A 8 1.48 -11.42 1.94
CA LEU A 8 0.43 -10.48 1.55
C LEU A 8 -0.38 -11.11 0.41
N PRO A 9 -1.68 -11.41 0.60
CA PRO A 9 -2.46 -12.16 -0.37
C PRO A 9 -3.51 -11.25 -1.03
N ILE A 10 -3.11 -10.40 -1.98
CA ILE A 10 -4.08 -9.51 -2.65
C ILE A 10 -4.70 -10.24 -3.84
N ALA A 11 -6.01 -10.43 -3.81
CA ALA A 11 -6.72 -11.09 -4.91
C ALA A 11 -6.79 -10.17 -6.14
N ASP A 12 -6.78 -10.75 -7.35
CA ASP A 12 -6.96 -9.97 -8.59
C ASP A 12 -8.29 -9.19 -8.56
N ALA A 13 -9.34 -9.78 -7.99
CA ALA A 13 -10.64 -9.12 -7.83
C ALA A 13 -10.59 -7.83 -7.00
N GLU A 14 -9.70 -7.74 -6.00
CA GLU A 14 -9.52 -6.50 -5.22
C GLU A 14 -8.85 -5.40 -6.04
N LEU A 15 -7.90 -5.78 -6.92
CA LEU A 15 -7.24 -4.84 -7.83
C LEU A 15 -8.18 -4.36 -8.93
N ASP A 16 -9.03 -5.25 -9.44
CA ASP A 16 -10.04 -4.90 -10.43
C ASP A 16 -11.13 -4.00 -9.83
N ASP A 17 -11.58 -4.29 -8.61
CA ASP A 17 -12.48 -3.39 -7.86
C ASP A 17 -11.85 -2.01 -7.65
N LEU A 18 -10.58 -1.95 -7.24
CA LEU A 18 -9.84 -0.69 -7.10
C LEU A 18 -9.81 0.09 -8.42
N ARG A 19 -9.42 -0.55 -9.53
CA ARG A 19 -9.37 0.08 -10.87
C ARG A 19 -10.73 0.62 -11.30
N SER A 20 -11.79 -0.12 -11.02
CA SER A 20 -13.17 0.30 -11.30
C SER A 20 -13.53 1.56 -10.52
N ARG A 21 -13.21 1.60 -9.22
CA ARG A 21 -13.49 2.77 -8.35
C ARG A 21 -12.67 4.00 -8.71
N LEU A 22 -11.44 3.82 -9.18
CA LEU A 22 -10.59 4.92 -9.63
C LEU A 22 -11.12 5.61 -10.89
N ALA A 23 -12.06 5.00 -11.63
CA ALA A 23 -12.76 5.64 -12.75
C ALA A 23 -13.91 6.59 -12.29
N ALA A 24 -13.99 6.91 -11.00
CA ALA A 24 -15.02 7.78 -10.45
C ALA A 24 -15.05 9.17 -11.10
N ARG A 25 -16.24 9.77 -11.10
CA ARG A 25 -16.49 11.10 -11.66
C ARG A 25 -15.87 12.20 -10.78
N TRP A 26 -15.18 13.13 -11.41
CA TRP A 26 -14.66 14.34 -10.77
C TRP A 26 -15.74 15.41 -10.60
N ILE A 27 -15.68 16.14 -9.48
CA ILE A 27 -16.40 17.40 -9.30
C ILE A 27 -15.44 18.52 -9.71
N GLY A 28 -15.89 19.43 -10.58
CA GLY A 28 -15.05 20.55 -11.03
C GLY A 28 -14.68 21.49 -9.89
N ALA A 29 -13.56 22.20 -10.03
CA ALA A 29 -13.17 23.29 -9.15
C ALA A 29 -13.08 24.62 -9.92
N ILE A 30 -13.07 25.73 -9.18
CA ILE A 30 -12.91 27.08 -9.75
C ILE A 30 -11.47 27.28 -10.24
N ASP A 31 -10.49 26.80 -9.46
CA ASP A 31 -9.09 26.69 -9.86
C ASP A 31 -8.58 25.29 -9.49
N ASP A 32 -8.34 24.47 -10.51
CA ASP A 32 -7.93 23.08 -10.35
C ASP A 32 -6.50 22.95 -9.82
N ALA A 33 -5.69 24.01 -9.88
CA ALA A 33 -4.30 24.01 -9.41
C ALA A 33 -4.13 24.43 -7.94
N ASP A 34 -5.17 25.02 -7.33
CA ASP A 34 -5.09 25.57 -5.97
C ASP A 34 -5.05 24.48 -4.89
N TRP A 35 -4.32 24.76 -3.81
CA TRP A 35 -4.13 23.89 -2.65
C TRP A 35 -4.71 24.46 -1.35
N ARG A 36 -5.20 25.71 -1.36
CA ARG A 36 -5.69 26.38 -0.13
C ARG A 36 -6.89 25.68 0.50
N GLY A 37 -7.70 25.00 -0.29
CA GLY A 37 -8.90 24.27 0.16
C GLY A 37 -8.70 22.78 0.37
N GLY A 38 -7.47 22.26 0.26
CA GLY A 38 -7.16 20.83 0.26
C GLY A 38 -6.36 20.43 -0.97
N THR A 39 -6.38 19.15 -1.33
CA THR A 39 -5.60 18.65 -2.47
C THR A 39 -6.06 19.28 -3.79
N SER A 40 -5.10 19.77 -4.59
CA SER A 40 -5.37 20.25 -5.95
C SER A 40 -6.05 19.17 -6.80
N LEU A 41 -7.13 19.54 -7.48
CA LEU A 41 -7.86 18.65 -8.37
C LEU A 41 -6.99 18.18 -9.55
N ARG A 42 -6.12 19.08 -10.07
CA ARG A 42 -5.13 18.74 -11.10
C ARG A 42 -4.13 17.69 -10.60
N PHE A 43 -3.59 17.87 -9.40
CA PHE A 43 -2.69 16.88 -8.81
C PHE A 43 -3.37 15.53 -8.62
N MET A 44 -4.58 15.54 -8.06
CA MET A 44 -5.32 14.32 -7.78
C MET A 44 -5.66 13.54 -9.05
N ARG A 45 -6.04 14.22 -10.14
CA ARG A 45 -6.23 13.57 -11.45
C ARG A 45 -4.98 12.90 -11.95
N ASN A 46 -3.85 13.61 -11.97
CA ASN A 46 -2.58 13.04 -12.42
C ASN A 46 -2.16 11.82 -11.57
N LEU A 47 -2.40 11.87 -10.25
CA LEU A 47 -2.12 10.76 -9.35
C LEU A 47 -3.02 9.55 -9.66
N VAL A 48 -4.32 9.77 -9.87
CA VAL A 48 -5.27 8.70 -10.21
C VAL A 48 -4.93 8.09 -11.57
N ASP A 49 -4.55 8.90 -12.56
CA ASP A 49 -4.14 8.40 -13.88
C ASP A 49 -2.90 7.50 -13.76
N TYR A 50 -1.88 7.94 -13.01
CA TYR A 50 -0.73 7.09 -12.72
C TYR A 50 -1.13 5.81 -11.97
N TRP A 51 -2.05 5.90 -11.01
CA TRP A 51 -2.46 4.74 -10.23
C TRP A 51 -3.21 3.70 -11.08
N ARG A 52 -4.02 4.15 -12.03
CA ARG A 52 -4.77 3.29 -12.95
C ARG A 52 -3.87 2.64 -13.99
N GLU A 53 -2.92 3.39 -14.54
CA GLU A 53 -2.23 2.98 -15.78
C GLU A 53 -0.74 2.68 -15.57
N GLY A 54 -0.09 3.30 -14.59
CA GLY A 54 1.36 3.20 -14.37
C GLY A 54 1.77 2.39 -13.14
N PHE A 55 0.90 2.29 -12.13
CA PHE A 55 1.28 1.66 -10.86
C PHE A 55 1.11 0.13 -10.91
N ASP A 56 2.24 -0.57 -10.92
CA ASP A 56 2.28 -2.03 -10.86
C ASP A 56 2.18 -2.54 -9.41
N TRP A 57 0.97 -2.95 -9.01
CA TRP A 57 0.72 -3.54 -7.70
C TRP A 57 1.46 -4.85 -7.49
N ARG A 58 1.50 -5.73 -8.50
CA ARG A 58 2.11 -7.06 -8.39
C ARG A 58 3.62 -6.95 -8.16
N ARG A 59 4.26 -5.95 -8.74
CA ARG A 59 5.66 -5.62 -8.44
C ARG A 59 5.84 -5.15 -7.00
N GLN A 60 4.95 -4.32 -6.44
CA GLN A 60 5.08 -3.90 -5.04
C GLN A 60 4.79 -5.03 -4.07
N GLU A 61 3.74 -5.82 -4.32
CA GLU A 61 3.42 -7.02 -3.55
C GLU A 61 4.62 -7.99 -3.50
N SER A 62 5.24 -8.27 -4.65
CA SER A 62 6.44 -9.10 -4.72
C SER A 62 7.60 -8.53 -3.89
N ARG A 63 7.79 -7.21 -3.92
CA ARG A 63 8.84 -6.54 -3.13
C ARG A 63 8.57 -6.62 -1.63
N LEU A 64 7.31 -6.47 -1.21
CA LEU A 64 6.93 -6.60 0.20
C LEU A 64 7.07 -8.05 0.68
N ASN A 65 6.62 -9.01 -0.14
CA ASN A 65 6.72 -10.44 0.15
C ASN A 65 8.15 -11.01 0.09
N ALA A 66 9.13 -10.23 -0.39
CA ALA A 66 10.54 -10.59 -0.29
C ALA A 66 11.08 -10.52 1.14
N PHE A 67 10.39 -9.84 2.06
CA PHE A 67 10.75 -9.79 3.47
C PHE A 67 10.11 -10.95 4.27
N PRO A 68 10.81 -11.51 5.28
CA PRO A 68 10.20 -12.43 6.24
C PRO A 68 9.14 -11.71 7.08
N GLN A 69 7.88 -12.00 6.81
CA GLN A 69 6.73 -11.40 7.48
C GLN A 69 6.03 -12.41 8.38
N PHE A 70 5.48 -11.94 9.49
CA PHE A 70 4.81 -12.76 10.49
C PHE A 70 3.59 -12.07 11.07
N ILE A 71 2.69 -12.87 11.63
CA ILE A 71 1.62 -12.43 12.52
C ILE A 71 1.77 -13.13 13.87
N ALA A 72 1.56 -12.38 14.95
CA ALA A 72 1.49 -12.91 16.31
C ALA A 72 0.30 -12.32 17.07
N GLU A 73 -0.17 -13.04 18.09
CA GLU A 73 -1.12 -12.50 19.06
C GLU A 73 -0.39 -11.90 20.27
N VAL A 74 -0.68 -10.64 20.56
CA VAL A 74 -0.13 -9.90 21.71
C VAL A 74 -1.28 -9.17 22.40
N GLY A 75 -1.55 -9.50 23.66
CA GLY A 75 -2.66 -8.89 24.41
C GLY A 75 -4.04 -9.09 23.77
N GLY A 76 -4.26 -10.21 23.07
CA GLY A 76 -5.50 -10.49 22.34
C GLY A 76 -5.62 -9.80 20.97
N GLN A 77 -4.61 -9.04 20.55
CA GLN A 77 -4.58 -8.38 19.24
C GLN A 77 -3.66 -9.12 18.27
N ARG A 78 -4.10 -9.25 17.02
CA ARG A 78 -3.26 -9.71 15.92
C ARG A 78 -2.34 -8.58 15.46
N ILE A 79 -1.04 -8.82 15.49
CA ILE A 79 0.01 -7.88 15.09
C ILE A 79 0.78 -8.47 13.90
N HIS A 80 0.82 -7.75 12.78
CA HIS A 80 1.70 -8.04 11.64
C HIS A 80 3.03 -7.30 11.79
N PHE A 81 4.13 -7.96 11.45
CA PHE A 81 5.46 -7.37 11.48
C PHE A 81 6.41 -8.06 10.51
N ILE A 82 7.48 -7.34 10.15
CA ILE A 82 8.65 -7.89 9.47
C ILE A 82 9.72 -8.19 10.53
N TYR A 83 10.36 -9.34 10.45
CA TYR A 83 11.52 -9.66 11.27
C TYR A 83 12.69 -10.07 10.39
N GLN A 84 13.69 -9.18 10.30
CA GLN A 84 14.92 -9.42 9.56
C GLN A 84 16.08 -9.38 10.54
N ARG A 85 16.82 -10.48 10.67
CA ARG A 85 18.05 -10.50 11.47
C ARG A 85 19.09 -9.58 10.85
N GLY A 86 19.68 -8.71 11.68
CA GLY A 86 20.84 -7.91 11.30
C GLY A 86 22.04 -8.81 10.93
N LYS A 87 22.95 -8.28 10.12
CA LYS A 87 24.19 -8.95 9.70
C LYS A 87 25.38 -8.18 10.27
N GLY A 88 26.44 -8.90 10.66
CA GLY A 88 27.69 -8.31 11.17
C GLY A 88 28.07 -8.80 12.57
N LEU A 89 29.16 -8.26 13.11
CA LEU A 89 29.73 -8.67 14.40
C LEU A 89 28.95 -8.17 15.61
N SER A 90 28.32 -6.99 15.50
CA SER A 90 27.48 -6.39 16.54
C SER A 90 26.22 -5.76 15.95
N PRO A 91 25.30 -6.57 15.38
CA PRO A 91 24.08 -6.04 14.81
C PRO A 91 23.16 -5.54 15.92
N MET A 92 22.90 -4.23 15.95
CA MET A 92 21.89 -3.61 16.81
C MET A 92 20.55 -3.56 16.04
N PRO A 93 19.40 -3.62 16.74
CA PRO A 93 18.07 -3.44 16.14
C PRO A 93 17.90 -2.08 15.47
#